data_AF-A0A317CCY9-F1
#
_entry.id   AF-A0A317CCY9-F1
#
_cell.length_a   1.000
_cell.length_b   1.000
_cell.length_c   1.000
_cell.angle_alpha   90.00
_cell.angle_beta   90.00
_cell.angle_gamma   90.00
#
_symmetry.space_group_name_H-M   'P 1'
#
loop_
_entity.id
_entity.type
_entity.pdbx_description
1 polymer ?
#
loop_
_entity_poly.entity_id
_entity_poly.type
_entity_poly.pdbx_seq_one_letter_code
_entity_poly.pdbx_strand_id
1 'polypeptide(L)'
;MTPLYFLAFLVIIFRSNLNLNFLPQTKLDIIIYLALFLVLLNILFVFSNYYKNRLTGTSFFEAIHHCLAKGDYKKALAICKKLHKKRPHDPNVLLMTAVTYFRAGKKQESKKIFEKLVLKDPSFKTEADKYLNTLNDKT
;
A
#
# COMPACT_ATOMS: atom_id res chain seq x y z
N MET A 1 33.86 0.79 -19.83
CA MET A 1 34.09 -0.29 -18.85
C MET A 1 32.75 -0.88 -18.47
N THR A 2 32.51 -2.16 -18.73
CA THR A 2 31.24 -2.80 -18.40
C THR A 2 31.08 -2.91 -16.87
N PRO A 3 29.87 -2.81 -16.32
CA PRO A 3 29.61 -2.88 -14.87
C PRO A 3 30.12 -4.17 -14.21
N LEU A 4 30.35 -5.22 -15.01
CA LEU A 4 30.92 -6.50 -14.57
C LEU A 4 32.36 -6.37 -14.05
N TYR A 5 33.21 -5.55 -14.70
CA TYR A 5 34.60 -5.36 -14.25
C TYR A 5 34.68 -4.51 -12.98
N PHE A 6 33.75 -3.57 -12.81
CA PHE A 6 33.71 -2.71 -11.63
C PHE A 6 33.34 -3.51 -10.37
N LEU A 7 32.37 -4.42 -10.47
CA LEU A 7 32.01 -5.33 -9.39
C LEU A 7 33.14 -6.31 -9.05
N ALA A 8 33.81 -6.87 -10.05
CA ALA A 8 34.96 -7.76 -9.84
C ALA A 8 36.11 -7.04 -9.12
N PHE A 9 36.38 -5.79 -9.47
CA PHE A 9 37.42 -4.98 -8.84
C PHE A 9 37.09 -4.63 -7.37
N LEU A 10 35.82 -4.26 -7.08
CA LEU A 10 35.35 -4.02 -5.72
C LEU A 10 35.47 -5.26 -4.83
N VAL A 11 35.16 -6.44 -5.36
CA VAL A 11 35.31 -7.72 -4.65
C VAL A 11 36.77 -8.01 -4.30
N ILE A 12 37.71 -7.72 -5.21
CA ILE A 12 39.15 -7.89 -4.96
C ILE A 12 39.66 -6.95 -3.88
N ILE A 13 39.27 -5.68 -3.91
CA ILE A 13 39.65 -4.69 -2.87
C ILE A 13 39.08 -5.06 -1.51
N PHE A 14 37.82 -5.49 -1.46
CA PHE A 14 37.17 -5.90 -0.22
C PHE A 14 37.84 -7.16 0.37
N ARG A 15 38.22 -8.11 -0.50
CA ARG A 15 38.97 -9.33 -0.15
C ARG A 15 40.35 -9.02 0.43
N SER A 16 41.05 -8.02 -0.11
CA SER A 16 42.37 -7.62 0.38
C SER A 16 42.35 -6.93 1.74
N ASN A 17 41.26 -6.22 2.09
CA ASN A 17 41.19 -5.42 3.31
C ASN A 17 40.75 -6.21 4.56
N LEU A 18 40.05 -7.34 4.41
CA LEU A 18 39.46 -8.05 5.56
C LEU A 18 40.36 -9.12 6.20
N ASN A 19 41.53 -9.45 5.64
CA ASN A 19 42.52 -10.41 6.17
C ASN A 19 41.92 -11.68 6.85
N LEU A 20 40.83 -12.22 6.27
CA LEU A 20 40.07 -13.37 6.77
C LEU A 20 40.68 -14.70 6.30
N ASN A 21 42.01 -14.82 6.33
CA ASN A 21 42.76 -16.01 5.85
C ASN A 21 42.53 -17.29 6.67
N PHE A 22 41.71 -17.22 7.73
CA PHE A 22 41.38 -18.34 8.61
C PHE A 22 40.31 -19.29 8.03
N LEU A 23 39.53 -18.85 7.03
CA LEU A 23 38.48 -19.67 6.41
C LEU A 23 38.85 -20.11 4.99
N PRO A 24 38.54 -21.36 4.59
CA PRO A 24 38.76 -21.79 3.21
C PRO A 24 37.98 -20.90 2.25
N GLN A 25 38.61 -20.52 1.13
CA GLN A 25 38.15 -19.43 0.25
C GLN A 25 36.69 -19.58 -0.20
N THR A 26 36.22 -20.81 -0.42
CA THR A 26 34.83 -21.12 -0.80
C THR A 26 33.80 -20.76 0.27
N LYS A 27 34.16 -20.82 1.57
CA LYS A 27 33.28 -20.43 2.68
C LYS A 27 33.16 -18.91 2.79
N LEU A 28 34.23 -18.18 2.50
CA LEU A 28 34.25 -16.72 2.54
C LEU A 28 33.32 -16.12 1.48
N ASP A 29 33.37 -16.67 0.26
CA ASP A 29 32.51 -16.24 -0.84
C ASP A 29 31.02 -16.45 -0.52
N ILE A 30 30.65 -17.62 0.05
CA ILE A 30 29.27 -17.91 0.47
C ILE A 30 28.79 -16.89 1.51
N ILE A 31 29.63 -16.54 2.49
CA ILE A 31 29.28 -15.55 3.52
C ILE A 31 29.05 -14.17 2.90
N ILE A 32 29.89 -13.75 1.96
CA ILE A 32 29.76 -12.46 1.28
C ILE A 32 28.47 -12.42 0.43
N TYR A 33 28.18 -13.47 -0.35
CA TYR A 33 26.95 -13.55 -1.14
C TYR A 33 25.70 -13.55 -0.26
N LEU A 34 25.74 -14.27 0.87
CA LEU A 34 24.63 -14.29 1.83
C LEU A 34 24.39 -12.90 2.44
N ALA A 35 25.45 -12.20 2.84
CA ALA A 35 25.36 -10.85 3.38
C ALA A 35 24.78 -9.86 2.35
N LEU A 36 25.24 -9.93 1.09
CA LEU A 36 24.70 -9.10 0.01
C LEU A 36 23.23 -9.39 -0.27
N PHE A 37 22.82 -10.66 -0.24
CA PHE A 37 21.43 -11.05 -0.39
C PHE A 37 20.53 -10.52 0.73
N LEU A 38 21.00 -10.57 1.98
CA LEU A 38 20.28 -10.01 3.12
C LEU A 38 20.14 -8.49 3.03
N VAL A 39 21.18 -7.78 2.58
CA VAL A 39 21.12 -6.34 2.33
C VAL A 39 20.11 -6.03 1.22
N LEU A 40 20.13 -6.79 0.12
CA LEU A 40 19.19 -6.65 -0.97
C LEU A 40 17.74 -6.88 -0.51
N LEU A 41 17.49 -7.92 0.29
CA LEU A 41 16.18 -8.19 0.89
C LEU A 41 15.71 -7.03 1.78
N ASN A 42 16.60 -6.47 2.60
CA ASN A 42 16.27 -5.32 3.45
C ASN A 42 15.93 -4.08 2.61
N ILE A 43 16.68 -3.81 1.54
CA ILE A 43 16.40 -2.69 0.65
C ILE A 43 15.04 -2.88 -0.03
N LEU A 44 14.74 -4.08 -0.53
CA LEU A 44 13.43 -4.40 -1.13
C LEU A 44 12.29 -4.27 -0.11
N PHE A 45 12.51 -4.68 1.14
CA PHE A 45 11.53 -4.56 2.22
C PHE A 45 11.27 -3.09 2.60
N VAL A 46 12.33 -2.30 2.77
CA VAL A 46 12.24 -0.87 3.05
C VAL A 46 11.57 -0.15 1.88
N PHE A 47 11.93 -0.48 0.65
CA PHE A 47 11.31 0.08 -0.55
C PHE A 47 9.83 -0.31 -0.63
N SER A 48 9.48 -1.58 -0.42
CA SER A 48 8.10 -2.05 -0.35
C SER A 48 7.31 -1.27 0.72
N ASN A 49 7.85 -1.10 1.92
CA ASN A 49 7.21 -0.32 3.00
C ASN A 49 7.12 1.17 2.70
N TYR A 50 8.15 1.76 2.08
CA TYR A 50 8.18 3.16 1.66
C TYR A 50 7.13 3.42 0.57
N TYR A 51 7.03 2.54 -0.43
CA TYR A 51 6.01 2.59 -1.46
C TYR A 51 4.62 2.35 -0.87
N LYS A 52 4.48 1.39 0.05
CA LYS A 52 3.22 1.13 0.76
C LYS A 52 2.76 2.36 1.54
N ASN A 53 3.62 2.99 2.34
CA ASN A 53 3.24 4.18 3.13
C ASN A 53 2.97 5.43 2.27
N ARG A 54 3.67 5.61 1.15
CA ARG A 54 3.40 6.72 0.22
C ARG A 54 2.15 6.49 -0.62
N LEU A 55 1.80 5.23 -0.92
CA LEU A 55 0.54 4.85 -1.58
C LEU A 55 -0.65 4.73 -0.62
N THR A 56 -0.49 4.40 0.66
CA THR A 56 -1.65 4.06 1.51
C THR A 56 -2.49 5.26 1.89
N GLY A 57 -1.97 6.50 1.86
CA GLY A 57 -2.80 7.71 2.06
C GLY A 57 -3.60 7.67 3.37
N THR A 58 -3.12 6.94 4.37
CA THR A 58 -3.81 6.69 5.66
C THR A 58 -4.25 7.97 6.34
N SER A 59 -3.45 9.03 6.23
CA SER A 59 -3.79 10.36 6.74
C SER A 59 -5.11 10.92 6.20
N PHE A 60 -5.44 10.66 4.93
CA PHE A 60 -6.71 11.13 4.36
C PHE A 60 -7.88 10.26 4.82
N PHE A 61 -7.68 8.96 4.99
CA PHE A 61 -8.71 8.06 5.51
C PHE A 61 -9.02 8.36 6.98
N GLU A 62 -8.00 8.61 7.79
CA GLU A 62 -8.16 9.09 9.18
C GLU A 62 -8.92 10.41 9.23
N ALA A 63 -8.58 11.38 8.36
CA ALA A 63 -9.30 12.64 8.27
C ALA A 63 -10.77 12.46 7.87
N ILE A 64 -11.07 11.54 6.95
CA ILE A 64 -12.45 11.16 6.59
C ILE A 64 -13.16 10.57 7.80
N HIS A 65 -12.57 9.58 8.48
CA HIS A 65 -13.15 8.95 9.67
C HIS A 65 -13.43 9.96 10.77
N HIS A 66 -12.50 10.86 11.03
CA HIS A 66 -12.68 11.93 12.01
C HIS A 66 -13.81 12.90 11.61
N CYS A 67 -13.93 13.28 10.33
CA CYS A 67 -15.06 14.08 9.84
C CYS A 67 -16.39 13.34 10.00
N LEU A 68 -16.42 12.03 9.69
CA LEU A 68 -17.59 11.19 9.85
C LEU A 68 -18.00 11.05 11.32
N ALA A 69 -17.04 10.93 12.24
CA ALA A 69 -17.30 10.87 13.68
C ALA A 69 -17.89 12.19 14.21
N LYS A 70 -17.49 13.32 13.63
CA LYS A 70 -18.07 14.65 13.92
C LYS A 70 -19.40 14.92 13.19
N GLY A 71 -19.86 14.01 12.34
CA GLY A 71 -21.06 14.22 11.50
C GLY A 71 -20.86 15.22 10.36
N ASP A 72 -19.63 15.65 10.08
CA ASP A 72 -19.32 16.60 9.01
C ASP A 72 -19.16 15.87 7.67
N TYR A 73 -20.29 15.39 7.14
CA TYR A 73 -20.33 14.62 5.89
C TYR A 73 -19.89 15.43 4.67
N LYS A 74 -20.09 16.75 4.69
CA LYS A 74 -19.67 17.65 3.59
C LYS A 74 -18.15 17.68 3.47
N LYS A 75 -17.43 17.84 4.59
CA LYS A 75 -15.95 17.78 4.56
C LYS A 75 -15.43 16.40 4.19
N ALA A 76 -16.05 15.33 4.71
CA ALA A 76 -15.68 13.96 4.34
C ALA A 76 -15.78 13.73 2.82
N LEU A 77 -16.91 14.11 2.19
CA LEU A 77 -17.09 14.01 0.74
C LEU A 77 -16.09 14.87 -0.05
N ALA A 78 -15.74 16.06 0.44
CA ALA A 78 -14.75 16.92 -0.21
C ALA A 78 -13.36 16.26 -0.23
N ILE A 79 -12.97 15.58 0.86
CA ILE A 79 -11.71 14.82 0.93
C ILE A 79 -11.77 13.61 -0.02
N CYS A 80 -12.87 12.85 -0.02
CA CYS A 80 -13.09 11.74 -0.96
C CYS A 80 -12.97 12.19 -2.42
N LYS A 81 -13.54 13.35 -2.78
CA LYS A 81 -13.43 13.92 -4.14
C LYS A 81 -11.98 14.28 -4.50
N LYS A 82 -11.21 14.85 -3.56
CA LYS A 82 -9.79 15.13 -3.77
C LYS A 82 -8.98 13.85 -3.96
N LEU A 83 -9.26 12.81 -3.16
CA LEU A 83 -8.62 11.50 -3.30
C LEU A 83 -8.95 10.87 -4.64
N HIS A 84 -10.22 10.91 -5.07
CA HIS A 84 -10.65 10.33 -6.33
C HIS A 84 -9.96 10.99 -7.54
N LYS A 85 -9.70 12.30 -7.50
CA LYS A 85 -8.91 12.98 -8.54
C LYS A 85 -7.46 12.49 -8.62
N LYS A 86 -6.84 12.25 -7.46
CA LYS A 86 -5.44 11.78 -7.40
C LYS A 86 -5.30 10.29 -7.68
N ARG A 87 -6.33 9.51 -7.32
CA ARG A 87 -6.35 8.05 -7.35
C ARG A 87 -7.71 7.55 -7.87
N PRO A 88 -8.04 7.81 -9.14
CA PRO A 88 -9.35 7.46 -9.70
C PRO A 88 -9.60 5.95 -9.74
N HIS A 89 -8.53 5.15 -9.74
CA HIS A 89 -8.61 3.70 -9.82
C HIS A 89 -8.48 2.97 -8.47
N ASP A 90 -8.33 3.68 -7.35
CA ASP A 90 -8.14 3.05 -6.03
C ASP A 90 -9.48 2.57 -5.44
N PRO A 91 -9.68 1.25 -5.24
CA PRO A 91 -10.92 0.70 -4.66
C PRO A 91 -11.21 1.23 -3.25
N ASN A 92 -10.18 1.51 -2.44
CA ASN A 92 -10.37 2.01 -1.08
C ASN A 92 -10.99 3.41 -1.07
N VAL A 93 -10.69 4.23 -2.07
CA VAL A 93 -11.31 5.56 -2.23
C VAL A 93 -12.79 5.42 -2.59
N LEU A 94 -13.15 4.46 -3.42
CA LEU A 94 -14.55 4.14 -3.75
C LEU A 94 -15.31 3.66 -2.51
N LEU A 95 -14.71 2.76 -1.72
CA LEU A 95 -15.27 2.28 -0.45
C LEU A 95 -15.54 3.44 0.52
N MET A 96 -14.55 4.30 0.76
CA MET A 96 -14.70 5.45 1.65
C MET A 96 -15.75 6.44 1.18
N THR A 97 -15.87 6.61 -0.14
CA THR A 97 -16.91 7.45 -0.73
C THR A 97 -18.30 6.85 -0.47
N ALA A 98 -18.47 5.54 -0.69
CA ALA A 98 -19.73 4.83 -0.43
C ALA A 98 -20.14 4.91 1.05
N VAL A 99 -19.21 4.60 1.97
CA VAL A 99 -19.44 4.68 3.42
C VAL A 99 -19.80 6.11 3.85
N THR A 100 -19.17 7.12 3.25
CA THR A 100 -19.49 8.51 3.53
C THR A 100 -20.91 8.87 3.09
N TYR A 101 -21.34 8.43 1.90
CA TYR A 101 -22.72 8.62 1.43
C TYR A 101 -23.73 7.87 2.31
N PHE A 102 -23.41 6.64 2.74
CA PHE A 102 -24.24 5.87 3.66
C PHE A 102 -24.49 6.64 4.97
N ARG A 103 -23.42 7.14 5.60
CA ARG A 103 -23.52 7.91 6.85
C ARG A 103 -24.19 9.27 6.67
N ALA A 104 -24.09 9.86 5.47
CA ALA A 104 -24.80 11.09 5.13
C ALA A 104 -26.31 10.89 4.87
N GLY A 105 -26.83 9.66 4.97
CA GLY A 105 -28.23 9.33 4.69
C GLY A 105 -28.56 9.23 3.20
N LYS A 106 -27.57 9.37 2.32
CA LYS A 106 -27.69 9.31 0.85
C LYS A 106 -27.65 7.87 0.37
N LYS A 107 -28.71 7.13 0.70
CA LYS A 107 -28.81 5.68 0.51
C LYS A 107 -28.66 5.26 -0.96
N GLN A 108 -29.31 5.96 -1.88
CA GLN A 108 -29.30 5.61 -3.30
C GLN A 108 -27.90 5.78 -3.92
N GLU A 109 -27.23 6.90 -3.63
CA GLU A 109 -25.88 7.16 -4.10
C GLU A 109 -24.86 6.19 -3.48
N SER A 110 -25.02 5.88 -2.19
CA SER A 110 -24.22 4.88 -1.52
C SER A 110 -24.32 3.52 -2.18
N LYS A 111 -25.53 3.05 -2.47
CA LYS A 111 -25.79 1.75 -3.12
C LYS A 111 -25.10 1.65 -4.48
N LYS A 112 -25.27 2.66 -5.33
CA LYS A 112 -24.64 2.71 -6.67
C LYS A 112 -23.11 2.61 -6.59
N ILE A 113 -22.48 3.25 -5.60
CA ILE A 113 -21.02 3.19 -5.46
C ILE A 113 -20.56 1.84 -4.92
N PHE A 114 -21.29 1.24 -3.97
CA PHE A 114 -20.99 -0.12 -3.49
C PHE A 114 -21.11 -1.16 -4.61
N GLU A 115 -22.17 -1.10 -5.42
CA GLU A 115 -22.34 -1.98 -6.59
C GLU A 115 -21.17 -1.83 -7.56
N LYS A 116 -20.77 -0.59 -7.86
CA LYS A 116 -19.59 -0.31 -8.71
C LYS A 116 -18.27 -0.83 -8.10
N LEU A 117 -18.12 -0.76 -6.78
CA LEU A 117 -16.94 -1.26 -6.08
C LEU A 117 -16.85 -2.78 -6.22
N VAL A 118 -17.94 -3.51 -5.97
CA VAL A 118 -17.99 -4.97 -6.06
C VAL A 118 -17.76 -5.46 -7.49
N LEU A 119 -18.30 -4.75 -8.48
CA LEU A 119 -18.05 -5.07 -9.89
C LEU A 119 -16.58 -4.94 -10.28
N LYS A 120 -15.88 -3.96 -9.68
CA LYS A 120 -14.48 -3.68 -10.01
C LYS A 120 -13.52 -4.61 -9.28
N ASP A 121 -13.81 -4.87 -8.01
CA ASP A 121 -13.00 -5.72 -7.16
C ASP A 121 -13.93 -6.58 -6.27
N PRO A 122 -14.17 -7.85 -6.66
CA PRO A 122 -15.03 -8.75 -5.92
C PRO A 122 -14.57 -9.05 -4.49
N SER A 123 -13.31 -8.77 -4.13
CA SER A 123 -12.83 -8.96 -2.76
C SER A 123 -13.56 -8.09 -1.73
N PHE A 124 -14.09 -6.94 -2.17
CA PHE A 124 -14.87 -6.03 -1.32
C PHE A 124 -16.34 -6.45 -1.19
N LYS A 125 -16.78 -7.54 -1.84
CA LYS A 125 -18.18 -7.99 -1.81
C LYS A 125 -18.70 -8.18 -0.39
N THR A 126 -17.96 -8.92 0.44
CA THR A 126 -18.35 -9.19 1.84
C THR A 126 -18.52 -7.90 2.65
N GLU A 127 -17.64 -6.92 2.44
CA GLU A 127 -17.71 -5.63 3.12
C GLU A 127 -18.86 -4.76 2.59
N ALA A 128 -19.05 -4.72 1.27
CA ALA A 128 -20.14 -3.98 0.65
C ALA A 128 -21.51 -4.52 1.03
N ASP A 129 -21.67 -5.86 1.07
CA ASP A 129 -22.92 -6.54 1.41
C ASP A 129 -23.38 -6.17 2.83
N LYS A 130 -22.47 -5.98 3.78
CA LYS A 130 -22.80 -5.48 5.13
C LYS A 130 -23.59 -4.17 5.09
N TYR A 131 -23.17 -3.23 4.23
CA TYR A 131 -23.84 -1.95 4.08
C TYR A 131 -25.08 -2.06 3.19
N LEU A 132 -25.01 -2.81 2.10
CA LEU A 132 -26.11 -2.99 1.15
C LEU A 132 -27.32 -3.67 1.78
N ASN A 133 -27.11 -4.72 2.59
CA ASN A 133 -28.19 -5.41 3.31
C ASN A 133 -28.89 -4.44 4.27
N THR A 134 -28.11 -3.66 5.03
CA THR A 134 -28.64 -2.62 5.93
C THR A 134 -29.44 -1.54 5.19
N LEU A 135 -29.09 -1.24 3.93
CA LEU A 135 -29.82 -0.28 3.10
C LEU A 135 -31.16 -0.84 2.62
N ASN A 136 -31.19 -2.13 2.25
CA ASN A 136 -32.38 -2.81 1.73
C ASN A 136 -33.37 -3.20 2.86
N ASP A 137 -32.90 -3.46 4.08
CA ASP A 137 -33.77 -3.81 5.22
C ASP A 137 -34.54 -2.60 5.80
N LYS A 138 -34.13 -1.38 5.45
CA LYS A 138 -34.72 -0.11 5.95
C LYS A 138 -35.54 0.63 4.89
N THR A 139 -36.04 -0.08 3.89
CA THR A 139 -36.97 0.39 2.85
C THR A 139 -38.18 -0.50 2.84
#